data_AF-A0A6P0N3P5-F1
#
_entry.id   AF-A0A6P0N3P5-F1
#
_cell.length_a   1.000
_cell.length_b   1.000
_cell.length_c   1.000
_cell.angle_alpha   90.00
_cell.angle_beta   90.00
_cell.angle_gamma   90.00
#
_symmetry.space_group_name_H-M   'P 1'
#
loop_
_entity.id
_entity.type
_entity.pdbx_description
1 polymer ?
#
loop_
_entity_poly.entity_id
_entity_poly.type
_entity_poly.pdbx_seq_one_letter_code
_entity_poly.pdbx_strand_id
1 'polypeptide(L)'
;NETSGAYKVAIERRNAPTLLAFTRQGLPNLAGSSIEAATKGAYVLSDSDGTPDIILIGTGSEVSLCVQGAEKLREEGKKVRVVSMPSWELFEAQDEAYRESVLPKAVTKRLGVEAGVSFGWCRYLGTEGDMISIDRFGVSAPGGVAMAKFGYTVENVVAKAKALLG
;
A
#
# COMPACT_ATOMS: atom_id res chain seq x y z
N ASN A 1 -0.30 10.99 -10.91
CA ASN A 1 0.45 11.74 -9.88
C ASN A 1 1.72 11.04 -9.41
N GLU A 2 1.62 9.84 -8.82
CA GLU A 2 2.80 9.14 -8.28
C GLU A 2 3.88 8.83 -9.33
N THR A 3 3.51 8.41 -10.55
CA THR A 3 4.46 8.21 -11.65
C THR A 3 5.28 9.49 -11.91
N SER A 4 4.65 10.65 -11.94
CA SER A 4 5.33 11.93 -12.12
C SER A 4 6.26 12.26 -10.94
N GLY A 5 5.84 11.96 -9.71
CA GLY A 5 6.70 12.08 -8.52
C GLY A 5 7.91 11.14 -8.56
N ALA A 6 7.73 9.92 -9.04
CA ALA A 6 8.81 8.96 -9.20
C ALA A 6 9.83 9.42 -10.26
N TYR A 7 9.38 9.97 -11.39
CA TYR A 7 10.26 10.60 -12.38
C TYR A 7 10.98 11.83 -11.81
N LYS A 8 10.29 12.68 -11.04
CA LYS A 8 10.91 13.82 -10.36
C LYS A 8 12.08 13.37 -9.48
N VAL A 9 11.85 12.38 -8.61
CA VAL A 9 12.90 11.80 -7.75
C VAL A 9 14.02 11.20 -8.59
N ALA A 10 13.70 10.42 -9.63
CA ALA A 10 14.68 9.77 -10.49
C ALA A 10 15.58 10.76 -11.20
N ILE A 11 15.03 11.89 -11.65
CA ILE A 11 15.80 12.96 -12.26
C ILE A 11 16.65 13.63 -11.17
N GLU A 12 16.04 14.18 -10.11
CA GLU A 12 16.70 14.95 -9.04
C GLU A 12 17.87 14.19 -8.37
N ARG A 13 17.73 12.87 -8.20
CA ARG A 13 18.75 12.00 -7.58
C ARG A 13 19.92 11.69 -8.54
N ARG A 14 20.86 12.63 -8.67
CA ARG A 14 22.01 12.52 -9.61
C ARG A 14 23.12 11.54 -9.20
N ASN A 15 23.15 11.10 -7.95
CA ASN A 15 24.25 10.33 -7.36
C ASN A 15 23.87 8.87 -7.01
N ALA A 16 22.70 8.40 -7.43
CA ALA A 16 22.25 7.04 -7.18
C ALA A 16 21.21 6.62 -8.23
N PRO A 17 21.10 5.31 -8.53
CA PRO A 17 20.10 4.82 -9.47
C PRO A 17 18.69 4.87 -8.87
N THR A 18 17.70 4.93 -9.75
CA THR A 18 16.27 4.76 -9.41
C THR A 18 15.67 3.75 -10.38
N LEU A 19 15.10 2.67 -9.85
CA LEU A 19 14.32 1.70 -10.63
C LEU A 19 12.84 2.08 -10.54
N LEU A 20 12.16 2.08 -11.69
CA LEU A 20 10.73 2.38 -11.78
C LEU A 20 9.97 1.15 -12.29
N ALA A 21 9.09 0.60 -11.47
CA ALA A 21 8.22 -0.52 -11.84
C ALA A 21 6.85 0.01 -12.30
N PHE A 22 6.47 -0.29 -13.54
CA PHE A 22 5.22 0.18 -14.13
C PHE A 22 4.31 -0.97 -14.51
N THR A 23 3.01 -0.72 -14.39
CA THR A 23 1.98 -1.68 -14.80
C THR A 23 1.86 -1.77 -16.31
N ARG A 24 1.41 -2.93 -16.79
CA ARG A 24 0.96 -3.09 -18.17
C ARG A 24 -0.46 -2.58 -18.36
N GLN A 25 -1.31 -2.81 -17.37
CA GLN A 25 -2.72 -2.43 -17.33
C GLN A 25 -2.90 -0.96 -16.94
N GLY A 26 -4.01 -0.36 -17.37
CA GLY A 26 -4.42 0.96 -16.92
C GLY A 26 -4.85 0.95 -15.46
N LEU A 27 -4.62 2.06 -14.77
CA LEU A 27 -4.98 2.27 -13.36
C LEU A 27 -5.76 3.58 -13.19
N PRO A 28 -6.64 3.66 -12.17
CA PRO A 28 -7.31 4.91 -11.84
C PRO A 28 -6.33 5.92 -11.24
N ASN A 29 -6.61 7.21 -11.41
CA ASN A 29 -5.99 8.26 -10.60
C ASN A 29 -6.73 8.32 -9.26
N LEU A 30 -6.03 8.04 -8.17
CA LEU A 30 -6.64 7.99 -6.84
C LEU A 30 -6.69 9.39 -6.21
N ALA A 31 -7.82 9.73 -5.59
CA ALA A 31 -7.94 10.93 -4.78
C ALA A 31 -6.93 10.92 -3.63
N GLY A 32 -6.38 12.08 -3.28
CA GLY A 32 -5.31 12.21 -2.28
C GLY A 32 -3.90 11.93 -2.82
N SER A 33 -3.75 11.31 -3.99
CA SER A 33 -2.42 11.10 -4.57
C SER A 33 -1.85 12.42 -5.10
N SER A 34 -0.57 12.68 -4.87
CA SER A 34 0.12 13.88 -5.36
C SER A 34 1.58 13.59 -5.73
N ILE A 35 2.21 14.52 -6.45
CA ILE A 35 3.63 14.43 -6.78
C ILE A 35 4.46 14.54 -5.50
N GLU A 36 4.10 15.49 -4.64
CA GLU A 36 4.80 15.82 -3.39
C GLU A 36 4.73 14.68 -2.38
N ALA A 37 3.57 14.03 -2.26
CA ALA A 37 3.42 12.93 -1.33
C ALA A 37 4.19 11.68 -1.80
N ALA A 38 4.25 11.43 -3.12
CA ALA A 38 5.03 10.33 -3.67
C ALA A 38 6.53 10.45 -3.37
N THR A 39 7.08 11.68 -3.27
CA THR A 39 8.51 11.87 -2.92
C THR A 39 8.84 11.54 -1.47
N LYS A 40 7.82 11.35 -0.61
CA LYS A 40 7.97 10.92 0.78
C LYS A 40 8.13 9.40 0.93
N GLY A 41 7.98 8.64 -0.14
CA GLY A 41 8.15 7.18 -0.14
C GLY A 41 6.97 6.39 0.39
N ALA A 42 6.37 6.82 1.51
CA ALA A 42 5.08 6.35 1.97
C ALA A 42 4.29 7.50 2.60
N TYR A 43 2.99 7.54 2.33
CA TYR A 43 2.13 8.62 2.79
C TYR A 43 0.69 8.16 2.99
N VAL A 44 -0.04 8.86 3.85
CA VAL A 44 -1.47 8.61 4.07
C VAL A 44 -2.25 9.12 2.86
N LEU A 45 -2.85 8.20 2.10
CA LEU A 45 -3.64 8.50 0.92
C LEU A 45 -5.09 8.84 1.28
N SER A 46 -5.64 8.10 2.24
CA SER A 46 -7.00 8.25 2.75
C SER A 46 -7.04 7.82 4.21
N ASP A 47 -7.78 8.53 5.06
CA ASP A 47 -7.76 8.28 6.50
C ASP A 47 -9.16 8.27 7.12
N SER A 48 -9.22 7.90 8.39
CA SER A 48 -10.38 8.03 9.28
C SER A 48 -10.07 8.99 10.44
N ASP A 49 -11.10 9.46 11.14
CA ASP A 49 -10.90 10.35 12.29
C ASP A 49 -10.31 9.62 13.52
N GLY A 50 -9.24 10.20 14.07
CA GLY A 50 -8.53 9.69 15.24
C GLY A 50 -7.58 8.53 14.90
N THR A 51 -7.26 7.71 15.91
CA THR A 51 -6.37 6.54 15.73
C THR A 51 -7.08 5.46 14.91
N PRO A 52 -6.48 4.96 13.81
CA PRO A 52 -7.07 3.88 13.01
C PRO A 52 -7.01 2.54 13.76
N ASP A 53 -8.04 1.73 13.58
CA ASP A 53 -8.09 0.34 14.06
C ASP A 53 -7.15 -0.55 13.23
N ILE A 54 -7.00 -0.24 11.94
CA ILE A 54 -6.14 -0.96 10.99
C ILE A 54 -5.58 -0.03 9.91
N ILE A 55 -4.37 -0.33 9.46
CA ILE A 55 -3.72 0.34 8.33
C ILE A 55 -3.61 -0.61 7.14
N LEU A 56 -4.16 -0.22 5.99
CA LEU A 56 -3.98 -0.91 4.71
C LEU A 56 -2.83 -0.26 3.95
N ILE A 57 -1.81 -1.02 3.60
CA ILE A 57 -0.61 -0.53 2.92
C ILE A 57 -0.57 -1.14 1.52
N GLY A 58 -0.63 -0.31 0.49
CA GLY A 58 -0.57 -0.77 -0.90
C GLY A 58 0.57 -0.11 -1.69
N THR A 59 0.95 -0.74 -2.79
CA THR A 59 1.88 -0.19 -3.79
C THR A 59 1.30 -0.35 -5.19
N GLY A 60 1.65 0.56 -6.10
CA GLY A 60 1.29 0.47 -7.52
C GLY A 60 -0.21 0.21 -7.77
N SER A 61 -0.52 -0.88 -8.48
CA SER A 61 -1.89 -1.24 -8.86
C SER A 61 -2.79 -1.61 -7.68
N GLU A 62 -2.20 -2.15 -6.61
CA GLU A 62 -2.96 -2.71 -5.49
C GLU A 62 -3.46 -1.65 -4.51
N VAL A 63 -2.94 -0.41 -4.58
CA VAL A 63 -3.44 0.72 -3.77
C VAL A 63 -4.94 0.94 -3.98
N SER A 64 -5.42 0.74 -5.22
CA SER A 64 -6.84 0.87 -5.55
C SER A 64 -7.73 -0.15 -4.82
N LEU A 65 -7.20 -1.34 -4.51
CA LEU A 65 -7.91 -2.35 -3.71
C LEU A 65 -7.96 -1.95 -2.24
N CYS A 66 -6.87 -1.35 -1.71
CA CYS A 66 -6.85 -0.81 -0.35
C CYS A 66 -7.89 0.30 -0.16
N VAL A 67 -8.01 1.23 -1.13
CA VAL A 67 -9.00 2.31 -1.07
C VAL A 67 -10.43 1.74 -1.02
N GLN A 68 -10.78 0.86 -1.97
CA GLN A 68 -12.12 0.24 -2.02
C GLN A 68 -12.40 -0.64 -0.80
N GLY A 69 -11.40 -1.35 -0.28
CA GLY A 69 -11.52 -2.14 0.94
C GLY A 69 -11.75 -1.25 2.17
N ALA A 70 -11.05 -0.12 2.27
CA ALA A 70 -11.23 0.84 3.34
C ALA A 70 -12.62 1.48 3.32
N GLU A 71 -13.17 1.79 2.14
CA GLU A 71 -14.55 2.27 2.01
C GLU A 71 -15.55 1.29 2.62
N LYS A 72 -15.52 0.01 2.21
CA LYS A 72 -16.40 -1.03 2.77
C LYS A 72 -16.22 -1.21 4.28
N LEU A 73 -14.99 -1.20 4.79
CA LEU A 73 -14.72 -1.35 6.22
C LEU A 73 -15.22 -0.13 7.03
N ARG A 74 -15.12 1.07 6.48
CA ARG A 74 -15.62 2.30 7.11
C ARG A 74 -17.15 2.35 7.13
N GLU A 75 -17.82 1.83 6.11
CA GLU A 75 -19.28 1.64 6.11
C GLU A 75 -19.74 0.73 7.27
N GLU A 76 -18.88 -0.19 7.71
CA GLU A 76 -19.09 -1.04 8.88
C GLU A 76 -18.61 -0.40 10.20
N GLY A 77 -18.24 0.88 10.19
CA GLY A 77 -17.84 1.65 11.37
C GLY A 77 -16.39 1.43 11.82
N LYS A 78 -15.54 0.79 11.03
CA LYS A 78 -14.11 0.64 11.33
C LYS A 78 -13.33 1.90 10.97
N LYS A 79 -12.36 2.26 11.80
CA LYS A 79 -11.40 3.33 11.52
C LYS A 79 -10.25 2.78 10.70
N VAL A 80 -10.27 3.05 9.40
CA VAL A 80 -9.28 2.51 8.46
C VAL A 80 -8.43 3.62 7.88
N ARG A 81 -7.12 3.42 7.90
CA ARG A 81 -6.15 4.24 7.18
C ARG A 81 -5.65 3.50 5.94
N VAL A 82 -5.49 4.22 4.83
CA VAL A 82 -4.83 3.73 3.61
C VAL A 82 -3.52 4.47 3.42
N VAL A 83 -2.43 3.71 3.33
CA VAL A 83 -1.09 4.21 3.04
C VAL A 83 -0.70 3.75 1.64
N SER A 84 -0.30 4.68 0.77
CA SER A 84 0.42 4.36 -0.45
C SER A 84 1.92 4.37 -0.14
N MET A 85 2.64 3.32 -0.54
CA MET A 85 4.07 3.16 -0.25
C MET A 85 4.91 2.95 -1.54
N PRO A 86 5.03 3.97 -2.43
CA PRO A 86 5.77 3.85 -3.68
C PRO A 86 7.29 3.63 -3.55
N SER A 87 7.93 3.97 -2.42
CA SER A 87 9.36 3.69 -2.20
C SER A 87 9.69 3.56 -0.72
N TRP A 88 10.23 2.40 -0.35
CA TRP A 88 10.67 2.11 1.01
C TRP A 88 11.87 2.99 1.39
N GLU A 89 12.84 3.14 0.49
CA GLU A 89 14.07 3.90 0.74
C GLU A 89 13.79 5.38 1.02
N LEU A 90 12.86 5.99 0.27
CA LEU A 90 12.47 7.38 0.51
C LEU A 90 11.72 7.52 1.84
N PHE A 91 10.90 6.54 2.22
CA PHE A 91 10.17 6.55 3.48
C PHE A 91 11.11 6.41 4.68
N GLU A 92 12.07 5.49 4.59
CA GLU A 92 13.09 5.27 5.63
C GLU A 92 14.05 6.46 5.79
N ALA A 93 14.22 7.28 4.74
CA ALA A 93 14.97 8.52 4.81
C ALA A 93 14.20 9.68 5.47
N GLN A 94 12.90 9.53 5.75
CA GLN A 94 12.14 10.54 6.49
C GLN A 94 12.49 10.48 7.98
N ASP A 95 12.29 11.60 8.67
CA ASP A 95 12.47 11.67 10.11
C ASP A 95 11.50 10.74 10.87
N GLU A 96 11.82 10.44 12.13
CA GLU A 96 11.00 9.53 12.95
C GLU A 96 9.58 10.05 13.17
N ALA A 97 9.40 11.37 13.31
CA ALA A 97 8.09 11.98 13.53
C ALA A 97 7.18 11.77 12.31
N TYR A 98 7.71 11.90 11.10
CA TYR A 98 6.98 11.64 9.87
C TYR A 98 6.62 10.15 9.75
N ARG A 99 7.58 9.24 9.99
CA ARG A 99 7.32 7.80 9.92
C ARG A 99 6.26 7.36 10.95
N GLU A 100 6.30 7.90 12.16
CA GLU A 100 5.27 7.69 13.19
C GLU A 100 3.91 8.28 12.77
N SER A 101 3.89 9.43 12.09
CA SER A 101 2.64 10.02 11.60
C SER A 101 1.95 9.17 10.53
N VAL A 102 2.69 8.39 9.75
CA VAL A 102 2.16 7.53 8.68
C VAL A 102 1.81 6.14 9.20
N LEU A 103 2.75 5.50 9.92
CA LEU A 103 2.63 4.16 10.49
C LEU A 103 2.83 4.18 12.02
N PRO A 104 1.86 4.71 12.80
CA PRO A 104 1.98 4.80 14.25
C PRO A 104 2.30 3.44 14.88
N LYS A 105 3.30 3.38 15.77
CA LYS A 105 3.71 2.14 16.44
C LYS A 105 2.58 1.53 17.27
N ALA A 106 1.67 2.37 17.77
CA ALA A 106 0.49 1.94 18.52
C ALA A 106 -0.53 1.13 17.69
N VAL A 107 -0.49 1.23 16.35
CA VAL A 107 -1.41 0.50 15.46
C VAL A 107 -0.66 -0.68 14.85
N THR A 108 -0.80 -1.85 15.48
CA THR A 108 -0.10 -3.08 15.10
C THR A 108 -0.85 -3.90 14.05
N LYS A 109 -2.17 -3.68 13.89
CA LYS A 109 -2.96 -4.31 12.83
C LYS A 109 -2.69 -3.62 11.50
N ARG A 110 -1.98 -4.32 10.63
CA ARG A 110 -1.53 -3.80 9.33
C ARG A 110 -1.71 -4.86 8.26
N LEU A 111 -2.32 -4.50 7.14
CA LEU A 111 -2.50 -5.37 5.98
C LEU A 111 -1.72 -4.83 4.79
N GLY A 112 -0.70 -5.55 4.35
CA GLY A 112 0.01 -5.24 3.11
C GLY A 112 -0.72 -5.82 1.90
N VAL A 113 -0.74 -5.11 0.78
CA VAL A 113 -1.35 -5.58 -0.48
C VAL A 113 -0.42 -5.22 -1.64
N GLU A 114 0.22 -6.22 -2.22
CA GLU A 114 1.13 -6.04 -3.36
C GLU A 114 1.15 -7.32 -4.21
N ALA A 115 1.09 -7.16 -5.55
CA ALA A 115 1.31 -8.24 -6.50
C ALA A 115 2.79 -8.67 -6.58
N GLY A 116 3.37 -8.99 -5.43
CA GLY A 116 4.77 -9.35 -5.21
C GLY A 116 4.93 -10.33 -4.06
N VAL A 117 6.17 -10.70 -3.77
CA VAL A 117 6.49 -11.64 -2.69
C VAL A 117 6.29 -10.97 -1.33
N SER A 118 5.94 -11.74 -0.30
CA SER A 118 5.81 -11.25 1.07
C SER A 118 7.15 -10.88 1.72
N PHE A 119 8.25 -11.39 1.17
CA PHE A 119 9.59 -11.21 1.73
C PHE A 119 9.92 -9.72 1.93
N GLY A 120 10.32 -9.37 3.16
CA GLY A 120 10.67 -8.01 3.57
C GLY A 120 9.53 -7.22 4.19
N TRP A 121 8.26 -7.52 3.87
CA TRP A 121 7.11 -6.74 4.33
C TRP A 121 6.88 -6.79 5.85
N CYS A 122 7.41 -7.82 6.54
CA CYS A 122 7.42 -7.88 8.00
C CYS A 122 8.03 -6.64 8.67
N ARG A 123 8.91 -5.90 7.96
CA ARG A 123 9.45 -4.59 8.40
C ARG A 123 8.36 -3.57 8.71
N TYR A 124 7.29 -3.53 7.92
CA TYR A 124 6.18 -2.58 8.09
C TYR A 124 4.96 -3.20 8.74
N LEU A 125 4.75 -4.51 8.57
CA LEU A 125 3.57 -5.21 9.07
C LEU A 125 3.73 -5.68 10.52
N GLY A 126 4.97 -5.88 10.99
CA GLY A 126 5.23 -6.43 12.32
C GLY A 126 4.76 -7.87 12.47
N THR A 127 4.61 -8.32 13.72
CA THR A 127 4.17 -9.70 14.05
C THR A 127 2.66 -9.88 14.11
N GLU A 128 1.91 -8.78 14.07
CA GLU A 128 0.44 -8.77 14.16
C GLU A 128 -0.23 -8.34 12.84
N GLY A 129 0.56 -8.16 11.78
CA GLY A 129 0.06 -7.87 10.45
C GLY A 129 -0.06 -9.12 9.58
N ASP A 130 -0.67 -8.94 8.42
CA ASP A 130 -0.79 -9.96 7.38
C ASP A 130 -0.63 -9.30 6.00
N MET A 131 -0.55 -10.11 4.94
CA MET A 131 -0.35 -9.62 3.58
C MET A 131 -1.18 -10.41 2.57
N ILE A 132 -1.61 -9.73 1.51
CA ILE A 132 -2.00 -10.34 0.26
C ILE A 132 -0.80 -10.25 -0.69
N SER A 133 -0.11 -11.39 -0.86
CA SER A 133 1.14 -11.56 -1.61
C SER A 133 1.07 -12.78 -2.54
N ILE A 134 2.09 -12.94 -3.38
CA ILE A 134 2.29 -14.13 -4.20
C ILE A 134 3.71 -14.70 -3.99
N ASP A 135 3.82 -15.72 -3.13
CA ASP A 135 5.10 -16.37 -2.77
C ASP A 135 5.45 -17.60 -3.63
N ARG A 136 4.86 -17.67 -4.82
CA ARG A 136 5.07 -18.72 -5.81
C ARG A 136 5.06 -18.11 -7.21
N PHE A 137 5.42 -18.90 -8.21
CA PHE A 137 5.26 -18.47 -9.60
C PHE A 137 3.80 -18.17 -9.95
N GLY A 138 3.65 -17.29 -10.95
CA GLY A 138 2.38 -16.93 -11.55
C GLY A 138 1.74 -18.07 -12.33
N VAL A 139 0.80 -17.71 -13.21
CA VAL A 139 0.09 -18.65 -14.07
C VAL A 139 -0.20 -18.00 -15.43
N SER A 140 -0.29 -18.81 -16.48
CA SER A 140 -0.73 -18.34 -17.79
C SER A 140 -2.25 -18.19 -17.81
N ALA A 141 -2.74 -16.96 -17.67
CA ALA A 141 -4.15 -16.59 -17.72
C ALA A 141 -4.30 -15.08 -18.02
N PRO A 142 -5.48 -14.60 -18.42
CA PRO A 142 -5.74 -13.17 -18.50
C PRO A 142 -5.50 -12.47 -17.14
N GLY A 143 -4.91 -11.28 -17.16
CA GLY A 143 -4.43 -10.60 -15.93
C GLY A 143 -5.48 -10.47 -14.82
N GLY A 144 -6.69 -10.00 -15.16
CA GLY A 144 -7.77 -9.89 -14.17
C GLY A 144 -8.21 -11.23 -13.57
N VAL A 145 -8.19 -12.30 -14.39
CA VAL A 145 -8.52 -13.66 -13.92
C VAL A 145 -7.44 -14.17 -12.97
N ALA A 146 -6.16 -14.00 -13.34
CA ALA A 146 -5.02 -14.39 -12.51
C ALA A 146 -5.05 -13.65 -11.16
N MET A 147 -5.20 -12.32 -11.18
CA MET A 147 -5.26 -11.48 -9.98
C MET A 147 -6.39 -11.91 -9.04
N ALA A 148 -7.61 -12.12 -9.57
CA ALA A 148 -8.73 -12.59 -8.76
C ALA A 148 -8.47 -13.98 -8.15
N LYS A 149 -7.85 -14.91 -8.90
CA LYS A 149 -7.51 -16.25 -8.40
C LYS A 149 -6.39 -16.24 -7.36
N PHE A 150 -5.48 -15.27 -7.43
CA PHE A 150 -4.46 -15.05 -6.40
C PHE A 150 -4.98 -14.24 -5.19
N GLY A 151 -6.26 -13.86 -5.19
CA GLY A 151 -6.88 -13.18 -4.05
C GLY A 151 -6.70 -11.66 -4.04
N TYR A 152 -6.30 -11.04 -5.16
CA TYR A 152 -6.28 -9.59 -5.33
C TYR A 152 -7.68 -9.09 -5.67
N THR A 153 -8.59 -9.18 -4.69
CA THR A 153 -9.96 -8.70 -4.75
C THR A 153 -10.29 -7.85 -3.54
N VAL A 154 -11.24 -6.93 -3.69
CA VAL A 154 -11.70 -6.07 -2.58
C VAL A 154 -12.28 -6.94 -1.46
N GLU A 155 -12.99 -8.00 -1.80
CA GLU A 155 -13.60 -8.94 -0.85
C GLU A 155 -12.54 -9.61 0.02
N ASN A 156 -11.41 -10.00 -0.57
CA ASN A 156 -10.32 -10.62 0.18
C ASN A 156 -9.58 -9.61 1.05
N VAL A 157 -9.38 -8.37 0.58
CA VAL A 157 -8.85 -7.26 1.41
C VAL A 157 -9.71 -7.06 2.65
N VAL A 158 -11.02 -6.96 2.49
CA VAL A 158 -11.97 -6.80 3.61
C VAL A 158 -11.93 -8.02 4.54
N ALA A 159 -11.94 -9.25 4.00
CA ALA A 159 -11.92 -10.46 4.80
C ALA A 159 -10.63 -10.58 5.65
N LYS A 160 -9.46 -10.34 5.03
CA LYS A 160 -8.15 -10.32 5.71
C LYS A 160 -8.08 -9.23 6.78
N ALA A 161 -8.56 -8.02 6.47
CA ALA A 161 -8.61 -6.92 7.41
C ALA A 161 -9.47 -7.25 8.63
N LYS A 162 -10.65 -7.86 8.44
CA LYS A 162 -11.50 -8.31 9.54
C LYS A 162 -10.84 -9.38 10.39
N ALA A 163 -10.19 -10.36 9.77
CA ALA A 163 -9.47 -11.41 10.50
C ALA A 163 -8.37 -10.85 11.41
N LEU A 164 -7.68 -9.78 10.99
CA LEU A 164 -6.71 -9.07 11.83
C LEU A 164 -7.33 -8.31 13.00
N LEU A 165 -8.56 -7.81 12.83
CA LEU A 165 -9.29 -7.03 13.84
C LEU A 165 -9.97 -7.90 14.91
N GLY A 166 -10.19 -9.19 14.65
CA GLY A 166 -10.91 -10.10 15.54
C GLY A 166 -12.40 -10.15 15.24
#